data_AF-A0A7Y5V9F5-F1
#
_entry.id   AF-A0A7Y5V9F5-F1
#
_cell.length_a   1.000
_cell.length_b   1.000
_cell.length_c   1.000
_cell.angle_alpha   90.00
_cell.angle_beta   90.00
_cell.angle_gamma   90.00
#
_symmetry.space_group_name_H-M   'P 1'
#
loop_
_entity.id
_entity.type
_entity.pdbx_description
1 polymer ?
#
loop_
_entity_poly.entity_id
_entity_poly.type
_entity_poly.pdbx_seq_one_letter_code
_entity_poly.pdbx_strand_id
1 'polypeptide(L)'
;MLAGIVVAVVACQDATSPTQALPRTHAVAAVTGKVIPDQYIIVLRDVSGDFHTAVARYAHKAGAKVKFEYGSVLQGFAGEMTAEAAAALAADPGVAYVEPDQEVHITTTQSGATWGIDRIDQRSLPLSGTYVYNSQGTGVRAYIIDTGIETSHPQFGSRASAVYDAFGGNGQDCNGHGTHVAGTVGAATYGVAKNVYLRAVRVLDCNGSGSNSGVIAGLDWVRTNAIKPAVANMSLGGSYSSTMNTA
;
A
#
# COMPACT_ATOMS: atom_id res chain seq x y z
N MET A 1 -11.70 -5.22 -77.58
CA MET A 1 -11.48 -4.33 -76.42
C MET A 1 -10.30 -4.86 -75.63
N LEU A 2 -9.10 -4.30 -75.85
CA LEU A 2 -7.91 -4.59 -75.04
C LEU A 2 -7.86 -3.55 -73.91
N ALA A 3 -7.83 -4.00 -72.65
CA ALA A 3 -7.62 -3.15 -71.49
C ALA A 3 -6.16 -3.31 -71.01
N GLY A 4 -5.39 -2.23 -71.11
CA GLY A 4 -4.01 -2.15 -70.64
C GLY A 4 -3.94 -1.82 -69.14
N ILE A 5 -3.03 -2.49 -68.43
CA ILE A 5 -2.71 -2.26 -67.03
C ILE A 5 -1.50 -1.32 -66.97
N VAL A 6 -1.64 -0.18 -66.28
CA VAL A 6 -0.56 0.75 -65.96
C VAL A 6 -0.06 0.44 -64.55
N VAL A 7 1.24 0.15 -64.39
CA VAL A 7 1.91 -0.01 -63.10
C VAL A 7 2.64 1.29 -62.79
N ALA A 8 2.28 1.95 -61.69
CA ALA A 8 2.99 3.12 -61.16
C ALA A 8 3.93 2.68 -60.03
N VAL A 9 5.23 2.95 -60.18
CA VAL A 9 6.25 2.73 -59.15
C VAL A 9 6.39 4.02 -58.34
N VAL A 10 6.03 3.98 -57.05
CA VAL A 10 6.29 5.07 -56.10
C VAL A 10 7.60 4.78 -55.38
N ALA A 11 8.57 5.67 -55.54
CA ALA A 11 9.83 5.64 -54.78
C ALA A 11 9.63 6.39 -53.45
N CYS A 12 9.89 5.73 -52.31
CA CYS A 12 9.99 6.38 -51.01
C CYS A 12 11.36 7.06 -50.88
N GLN A 13 11.38 8.37 -50.60
CA GLN A 13 12.55 9.08 -50.11
C GLN A 13 12.50 9.09 -48.57
N ASP A 14 13.55 8.59 -47.93
CA ASP A 14 13.70 8.63 -46.47
C ASP A 14 13.94 10.07 -46.01
N ALA A 15 12.96 10.64 -45.33
CA ALA A 15 13.10 11.92 -44.64
C ALA A 15 13.87 11.69 -43.33
N THR A 16 15.17 11.99 -43.32
CA THR A 16 15.93 12.12 -42.07
C THR A 16 15.41 13.32 -41.29
N SER A 17 14.61 13.06 -40.26
CA SER A 17 14.19 14.09 -39.31
C SER A 17 15.38 14.50 -38.42
N PRO A 18 15.63 15.80 -38.20
CA PRO A 18 16.68 16.25 -37.30
C PRO A 18 16.34 15.86 -35.86
N THR A 19 17.26 15.18 -35.19
CA THR A 19 17.15 14.86 -33.76
C THR A 19 17.14 16.16 -32.96
N GLN A 20 15.97 16.54 -32.46
CA GLN A 20 15.80 17.70 -31.59
C GLN A 20 16.40 17.37 -30.22
N ALA A 21 17.47 18.08 -29.84
CA ALA A 21 18.09 17.92 -28.53
C ALA A 21 17.09 18.31 -27.42
N LEU A 22 16.93 17.43 -26.43
CA LEU A 22 16.06 17.68 -25.27
C LEU A 22 16.50 18.94 -24.51
N PRO A 23 15.56 19.73 -23.97
CA PRO A 23 15.88 20.94 -23.21
C PRO A 23 16.73 20.61 -21.97
N ARG A 24 17.76 21.42 -21.73
CA ARG A 24 18.64 21.34 -20.55
C ARG A 24 17.93 21.93 -19.33
N THR A 25 17.18 21.13 -18.59
CA THR A 25 16.64 21.53 -17.29
C THR A 25 17.65 21.18 -16.19
N HIS A 26 18.32 22.21 -15.66
CA HIS A 26 19.22 22.17 -14.49
C HIS A 26 18.46 22.12 -13.16
N ALA A 27 17.47 21.23 -13.05
CA ALA A 27 16.58 21.18 -11.89
C ALA A 27 16.75 19.85 -11.14
N VAL A 28 16.62 19.93 -9.81
CA VAL A 28 16.36 18.75 -8.99
C VAL A 28 15.02 18.17 -9.42
N ALA A 29 14.97 16.88 -9.74
CA ALA A 29 13.77 16.20 -10.18
C ALA A 29 12.69 16.28 -9.07
N ALA A 30 11.46 16.63 -9.47
CA ALA A 30 10.33 16.64 -8.56
C ALA A 30 9.91 15.19 -8.25
N VAL A 31 9.77 14.88 -6.97
CA VAL A 31 9.40 13.55 -6.51
C VAL A 31 8.09 13.59 -5.70
N THR A 32 7.31 12.51 -5.76
CA THR A 32 5.98 12.42 -5.11
C THR A 32 5.98 11.57 -3.84
N GLY A 33 7.00 10.73 -3.63
CA GLY A 33 7.17 9.91 -2.43
C GLY A 33 7.71 10.68 -1.20
N LYS A 34 7.85 9.97 -0.07
CA LYS A 34 8.46 10.51 1.15
C LYS A 34 9.99 10.59 0.97
N VAL A 35 10.50 11.82 0.91
CA VAL A 35 11.93 12.12 0.77
C VAL A 35 12.70 11.77 2.04
N ILE A 36 13.88 11.17 1.87
CA ILE A 36 14.86 10.97 2.94
C ILE A 36 15.67 12.27 3.08
N PRO A 37 15.64 12.94 4.25
CA PRO A 37 16.38 14.20 4.44
C PRO A 37 17.87 14.06 4.10
N ASP A 38 18.41 15.08 3.43
CA ASP A 38 19.82 15.20 3.06
C ASP A 38 20.40 14.04 2.22
N GLN A 39 19.56 13.23 1.57
CA GLN A 39 19.99 12.13 0.69
C GLN A 39 19.52 12.35 -0.74
N TYR A 40 20.45 12.24 -1.69
CA TYR A 40 20.21 12.51 -3.10
C TYR A 40 20.84 11.44 -3.99
N ILE A 41 20.20 11.19 -5.13
CA ILE A 41 20.69 10.39 -6.24
C ILE A 41 21.16 11.36 -7.33
N ILE A 42 22.41 11.22 -7.76
CA ILE A 42 23.05 12.07 -8.76
C ILE A 42 23.34 11.21 -9.97
N VAL A 43 22.69 11.54 -11.09
CA VAL A 43 22.91 10.86 -12.35
C VAL A 43 23.82 11.72 -13.20
N LEU A 44 24.92 11.15 -13.69
CA LEU A 44 25.94 11.82 -14.47
C LEU A 44 25.67 11.66 -15.97
N ARG A 45 26.16 12.61 -16.78
CA ARG A 45 26.20 12.52 -18.23
C ARG A 45 27.53 11.92 -18.67
N ASP A 46 27.46 10.98 -19.61
CA ASP A 46 28.58 10.51 -20.43
C ASP A 46 29.92 10.45 -19.67
N VAL A 47 30.00 9.54 -18.69
CA VAL A 47 31.22 9.34 -17.91
C VAL A 47 32.30 8.76 -18.82
N SER A 48 33.23 9.61 -19.24
CA SER A 48 34.43 9.23 -19.97
C SER A 48 35.59 8.99 -19.01
N GLY A 49 36.24 7.82 -19.15
CA GLY A 49 37.35 7.42 -18.28
C GLY A 49 36.91 6.60 -17.07
N ASP A 50 37.71 6.63 -16.01
CA ASP A 50 37.46 5.83 -14.79
C ASP A 50 36.22 6.35 -14.04
N PHE A 51 35.21 5.47 -13.93
CA PHE A 51 33.92 5.80 -13.34
C PHE A 51 34.02 6.19 -11.86
N HIS A 52 34.83 5.46 -11.09
CA HIS A 52 34.99 5.71 -9.66
C HIS A 52 35.63 7.08 -9.40
N THR A 53 36.63 7.44 -10.21
CA THR A 53 37.26 8.77 -10.19
C THR A 53 36.27 9.89 -10.51
N ALA A 54 35.36 9.67 -11.47
CA ALA A 54 34.32 10.63 -11.80
C ALA A 54 33.34 10.83 -10.62
N VAL A 55 32.88 9.75 -9.99
CA VAL A 55 32.03 9.81 -8.79
C VAL A 55 32.75 10.55 -7.66
N ALA A 56 34.00 10.17 -7.34
CA ALA A 56 34.78 10.80 -6.29
C ALA A 56 34.95 12.31 -6.49
N ARG A 57 35.14 12.77 -7.73
CA ARG A 57 35.21 14.20 -8.07
C ARG A 57 33.92 14.94 -7.73
N TYR A 58 32.77 14.40 -8.14
CA TYR A 58 31.47 15.02 -7.88
C TYR A 58 31.07 14.95 -6.40
N ALA A 59 31.35 13.82 -5.74
CA ALA A 59 31.14 13.68 -4.31
C ALA A 59 31.97 14.68 -3.50
N HIS A 60 33.27 14.80 -3.81
CA HIS A 60 34.15 15.78 -3.15
C HIS A 60 33.67 17.22 -3.39
N LYS A 61 33.26 17.57 -4.62
CA LYS A 61 32.73 18.90 -4.95
C LYS A 61 31.50 19.27 -4.12
N ALA A 62 30.65 18.30 -3.79
CA ALA A 62 29.43 18.50 -3.00
C ALA A 62 29.62 18.28 -1.49
N GLY A 63 30.82 17.89 -1.03
CA GLY A 63 31.02 17.42 0.34
C GLY A 63 30.17 16.20 0.68
N ALA A 64 29.82 15.39 -0.34
CA ALA A 64 28.90 14.29 -0.20
C ALA A 64 29.57 13.06 0.42
N LYS A 65 28.88 12.42 1.37
CA LYS A 65 29.23 11.08 1.81
C LYS A 65 28.55 10.07 0.90
N VAL A 66 29.32 9.44 0.02
CA VAL A 66 28.81 8.43 -0.94
C VAL A 66 28.29 7.21 -0.18
N LYS A 67 27.08 6.78 -0.55
CA LYS A 67 26.44 5.55 -0.04
C LYS A 67 26.54 4.43 -1.07
N PHE A 68 26.23 4.75 -2.32
CA PHE A 68 26.20 3.78 -3.42
C PHE A 68 26.72 4.42 -4.70
N GLU A 69 27.36 3.61 -5.53
CA GLU A 69 27.75 3.99 -6.89
C GLU A 69 27.06 3.09 -7.90
N TYR A 70 26.65 3.68 -9.02
CA TYR A 70 25.91 3.03 -10.08
C TYR A 70 26.72 3.17 -11.37
N GLY A 71 27.28 2.08 -11.87
CA GLY A 71 28.06 2.06 -13.12
C GLY A 71 27.43 1.26 -14.25
N SER A 72 26.37 0.48 -13.99
CA SER A 72 25.77 -0.46 -14.94
C SER A 72 24.36 -0.08 -15.37
N VAL A 73 23.45 0.11 -14.41
CA VAL A 73 22.02 0.42 -14.65
C VAL A 73 21.77 1.90 -14.96
N LEU A 74 22.64 2.75 -14.43
CA LEU A 74 22.79 4.17 -14.72
C LEU A 74 24.23 4.55 -14.33
N GLN A 75 24.72 5.71 -14.78
CA GLN A 75 26.01 6.24 -14.37
C GLN A 75 25.79 7.33 -13.32
N GLY A 76 26.16 7.09 -12.07
CA GLY A 76 25.84 8.01 -10.99
C GLY A 76 26.15 7.50 -9.59
N PHE A 77 25.71 8.21 -8.57
CA PHE A 77 25.87 7.79 -7.17
C PHE A 77 24.72 8.31 -6.30
N ALA A 78 24.49 7.64 -5.18
CA ALA A 78 23.66 8.16 -4.09
C ALA A 78 24.55 8.60 -2.93
N GLY A 79 24.23 9.71 -2.30
CA GLY A 79 25.04 10.25 -1.21
C GLY A 79 24.28 11.20 -0.29
N GLU A 80 24.82 11.36 0.91
CA GLU A 80 24.36 12.35 1.88
C GLU A 80 25.03 13.70 1.61
N MET A 81 24.25 14.77 1.40
CA MET A 81 24.71 16.15 1.19
C MET A 81 23.60 17.16 1.47
N THR A 82 23.94 18.44 1.61
CA THR A 82 22.91 19.48 1.81
C THR A 82 22.11 19.74 0.54
N ALA A 83 20.89 20.26 0.69
CA ALA A 83 20.05 20.65 -0.44
C ALA A 83 20.72 21.68 -1.37
N GLU A 84 21.52 22.59 -0.81
CA GLU A 84 22.27 23.59 -1.57
C GLU A 84 23.37 22.93 -2.43
N ALA A 85 24.09 21.94 -1.87
CA ALA A 85 25.10 21.19 -2.60
C ALA A 85 24.47 20.36 -3.73
N ALA A 86 23.33 19.72 -3.45
CA ALA A 86 22.56 18.98 -4.45
C ALA A 86 22.07 19.89 -5.60
N ALA A 87 21.56 21.09 -5.27
CA ALA A 87 21.16 22.08 -6.27
C ALA A 87 22.34 22.60 -7.09
N ALA A 88 23.50 22.81 -6.45
CA ALA A 88 24.72 23.21 -7.15
C ALA A 88 25.23 22.12 -8.11
N LEU A 89 25.10 20.83 -7.75
CA LEU A 89 25.38 19.72 -8.65
C LEU A 89 24.38 19.65 -9.82
N ALA A 90 23.10 19.93 -9.60
CA ALA A 90 22.08 19.94 -10.66
C ALA A 90 22.37 20.98 -11.77
N ALA A 91 23.15 22.02 -11.45
CA ALA A 91 23.60 23.03 -12.41
C ALA A 91 24.90 22.66 -13.16
N ASP A 92 25.55 21.55 -12.80
CA ASP A 92 26.79 21.11 -13.44
C ASP A 92 26.52 20.50 -14.83
N PRO A 93 27.25 20.90 -15.90
CA PRO A 93 27.03 20.36 -17.24
C PRO A 93 27.24 18.84 -17.36
N GLY A 94 28.05 18.24 -16.48
CA GLY A 94 28.28 16.79 -16.46
C GLY A 94 27.28 16.03 -15.59
N VAL A 95 26.30 16.70 -14.98
CA VAL A 95 25.20 16.08 -14.24
C VAL A 95 23.96 16.05 -15.15
N ALA A 96 23.35 14.88 -15.24
CA ALA A 96 22.12 14.67 -16.00
C ALA A 96 20.94 15.26 -15.26
N TYR A 97 20.77 14.85 -14.00
CA TYR A 97 19.82 15.36 -13.04
C TYR A 97 20.22 14.92 -11.63
N VAL A 98 19.64 15.59 -10.64
CA VAL A 98 19.72 15.22 -9.23
C VAL A 98 18.31 14.94 -8.74
N GLU A 99 18.11 13.89 -7.98
CA GLU A 99 16.81 13.48 -7.44
C GLU A 99 16.92 13.30 -5.92
N PRO A 100 15.99 13.81 -5.10
CA PRO A 100 15.94 13.48 -3.68
C PRO A 100 15.63 11.98 -3.51
N ASP A 101 16.41 11.29 -2.69
CA ASP A 101 16.18 9.86 -2.44
C ASP A 101 14.91 9.66 -1.61
N GLN A 102 14.24 8.52 -1.80
CA GLN A 102 12.91 8.27 -1.26
C GLN A 102 12.81 6.95 -0.52
N GLU A 103 11.91 6.88 0.46
CA GLU A 103 11.54 5.61 1.08
C GLU A 103 10.78 4.72 0.09
N VAL A 104 11.22 3.47 -0.07
CA VAL A 104 10.48 2.41 -0.75
C VAL A 104 9.92 1.42 0.26
N HIS A 105 8.74 0.85 -0.01
CA HIS A 105 8.08 -0.09 0.88
C HIS A 105 7.74 -1.40 0.16
N ILE A 106 7.78 -2.51 0.91
CA ILE A 106 7.28 -3.81 0.44
C ILE A 106 5.75 -3.74 0.37
N THR A 107 5.18 -4.07 -0.78
CA THR A 107 3.73 -4.23 -0.97
C THR A 107 3.44 -5.67 -1.41
N THR A 108 2.24 -6.16 -1.07
CA THR A 108 1.71 -7.43 -1.55
C THR A 108 0.51 -7.15 -2.44
N THR A 109 0.38 -7.88 -3.55
CA THR A 109 -0.72 -7.71 -4.50
C THR A 109 -1.50 -9.01 -4.63
N GLN A 110 -2.81 -8.94 -4.43
CA GLN A 110 -3.75 -10.00 -4.79
C GLN A 110 -4.36 -9.67 -6.15
N SER A 111 -4.24 -10.59 -7.11
CA SER A 111 -4.99 -10.54 -8.38
C SER A 111 -6.38 -11.17 -8.22
N GLY A 112 -7.32 -10.81 -9.10
CA GLY A 112 -8.70 -11.31 -9.02
C GLY A 112 -9.40 -10.84 -7.74
N ALA A 113 -9.10 -9.61 -7.31
CA ALA A 113 -9.68 -9.01 -6.13
C ALA A 113 -11.19 -8.81 -6.31
N THR A 114 -11.96 -9.02 -5.24
CA THR A 114 -13.37 -8.63 -5.26
C THR A 114 -13.46 -7.11 -5.24
N TRP A 115 -14.52 -6.57 -5.85
CA TRP A 115 -14.68 -5.13 -6.04
C TRP A 115 -14.50 -4.32 -4.74
N GLY A 116 -14.87 -4.87 -3.58
CA GLY A 116 -14.78 -4.18 -2.30
C GLY A 116 -13.35 -3.94 -1.83
N ILE A 117 -12.47 -4.94 -1.95
CA ILE A 117 -11.06 -4.78 -1.54
C ILE A 117 -10.26 -3.98 -2.59
N ASP A 118 -10.56 -4.15 -3.87
CA ASP A 118 -10.05 -3.32 -4.98
C ASP A 118 -10.56 -1.87 -4.91
N ARG A 119 -11.70 -1.63 -4.26
CA ARG A 119 -12.17 -0.27 -4.07
C ARG A 119 -11.33 0.48 -3.04
N ILE A 120 -10.83 -0.18 -2.00
CA ILE A 120 -10.23 0.51 -0.83
C ILE A 120 -8.72 0.72 -0.94
N ASP A 121 -8.04 0.14 -1.92
CA ASP A 121 -6.60 0.32 -2.14
C ASP A 121 -6.25 1.34 -3.24
N GLN A 122 -7.23 1.80 -4.03
CA GLN A 122 -7.06 2.86 -5.04
C GLN A 122 -8.02 4.04 -4.88
N ARG A 123 -7.57 5.24 -5.28
CA ARG A 123 -8.39 6.47 -5.29
C ARG A 123 -9.18 6.65 -6.58
N SER A 124 -8.52 6.45 -7.72
CA SER A 124 -9.08 6.70 -9.05
C SER A 124 -9.90 5.52 -9.54
N LEU A 125 -10.87 5.78 -10.42
CA LEU A 125 -11.55 4.75 -11.22
C LEU A 125 -10.98 4.74 -12.64
N PRO A 126 -11.11 3.65 -13.41
CA PRO A 126 -11.81 2.39 -13.09
C PRO A 126 -11.04 1.50 -12.10
N LEU A 127 -11.73 0.51 -11.53
CA LEU A 127 -11.16 -0.51 -10.66
C LEU A 127 -10.13 -1.37 -11.41
N SER A 128 -9.05 -1.76 -10.73
CA SER A 128 -7.90 -2.44 -11.35
C SER A 128 -8.04 -3.96 -11.42
N GLY A 129 -8.97 -4.53 -10.66
CA GLY A 129 -9.09 -5.97 -10.43
C GLY A 129 -8.02 -6.53 -9.49
N THR A 130 -7.26 -5.66 -8.81
CA THR A 130 -6.18 -6.04 -7.90
C THR A 130 -6.38 -5.42 -6.51
N TYR A 131 -5.79 -6.05 -5.49
CA TYR A 131 -5.75 -5.50 -4.14
C TYR A 131 -4.31 -5.44 -3.66
N VAL A 132 -3.74 -4.24 -3.61
CA VAL A 132 -2.39 -3.91 -3.16
C VAL A 132 -2.45 -3.47 -1.70
N TYR A 133 -1.77 -4.23 -0.84
CA TYR A 133 -1.74 -3.96 0.61
C TYR A 133 -0.30 -4.02 1.14
N ASN A 134 -0.01 -3.16 2.12
CA ASN A 134 1.29 -3.06 2.78
C ASN A 134 1.30 -3.66 4.21
N SER A 135 0.14 -4.10 4.71
CA SER A 135 -0.01 -4.74 6.01
C SER A 135 -1.12 -5.78 5.98
N GLN A 136 -0.98 -6.82 6.80
CA GLN A 136 -1.93 -7.91 6.93
C GLN A 136 -2.58 -7.97 8.32
N GLY A 137 -2.31 -7.00 9.20
CA GLY A 137 -2.81 -7.00 10.58
C GLY A 137 -2.13 -8.02 11.50
N THR A 138 -0.93 -8.49 11.15
CA THR A 138 -0.16 -9.44 11.95
C THR A 138 -0.02 -8.97 13.40
N GLY A 139 -0.38 -9.83 14.36
CA GLY A 139 -0.29 -9.54 15.79
C GLY A 139 -1.44 -8.72 16.38
N VAL A 140 -2.32 -8.17 15.53
CA VAL A 140 -3.51 -7.42 15.94
C VAL A 140 -4.69 -8.36 16.20
N ARG A 141 -5.53 -8.02 17.18
CA ARG A 141 -6.81 -8.70 17.44
C ARG A 141 -7.98 -7.81 17.10
N ALA A 142 -8.83 -8.27 16.20
CA ALA A 142 -10.12 -7.65 15.92
C ALA A 142 -11.21 -8.35 16.74
N TYR A 143 -11.79 -7.62 17.69
CA TYR A 143 -12.95 -8.07 18.46
C TYR A 143 -14.20 -7.75 17.66
N ILE A 144 -14.88 -8.79 17.18
CA ILE A 144 -16.11 -8.71 16.39
C ILE A 144 -17.27 -8.84 17.37
N ILE A 145 -17.90 -7.70 17.67
CA ILE A 145 -19.00 -7.57 18.61
C ILE A 145 -20.30 -7.69 17.81
N ASP A 146 -20.87 -8.89 17.74
CA ASP A 146 -21.90 -9.25 16.76
C ASP A 146 -22.71 -10.51 17.20
N THR A 147 -23.22 -11.29 16.25
CA THR A 147 -23.97 -12.56 16.42
C THR A 147 -23.10 -13.78 16.77
N GLY A 148 -21.78 -13.60 16.83
CA GLY A 148 -20.79 -14.66 17.02
C GLY A 148 -19.87 -14.81 15.80
N ILE A 149 -19.02 -15.83 15.80
CA ILE A 149 -18.25 -16.25 14.61
C ILE A 149 -18.30 -17.78 14.52
N GLU A 150 -18.52 -18.33 13.33
CA GLU A 150 -18.22 -19.74 13.03
C GLU A 150 -16.70 -19.93 13.00
N THR A 151 -16.13 -20.20 14.17
CA THR A 151 -14.66 -20.18 14.36
C THR A 151 -13.92 -21.25 13.56
N SER A 152 -14.61 -22.32 13.14
CA SER A 152 -14.01 -23.40 12.34
C SER A 152 -14.01 -23.12 10.84
N HIS A 153 -14.55 -21.97 10.40
CA HIS A 153 -14.66 -21.64 8.98
C HIS A 153 -13.27 -21.64 8.30
N PRO A 154 -13.07 -22.35 7.16
CA PRO A 154 -11.74 -22.55 6.56
C PRO A 154 -10.98 -21.26 6.23
N GLN A 155 -11.71 -20.18 5.92
CA GLN A 155 -11.12 -18.86 5.64
C GLN A 155 -10.45 -18.20 6.86
N PHE A 156 -10.70 -18.68 8.08
CA PHE A 156 -10.08 -18.18 9.30
C PHE A 156 -8.90 -19.04 9.77
N GLY A 157 -8.88 -20.32 9.42
CA GLY A 157 -7.90 -21.27 9.95
C GLY A 157 -7.90 -21.24 11.48
N SER A 158 -6.73 -21.11 12.11
CA SER A 158 -6.59 -21.02 13.57
C SER A 158 -6.74 -19.59 14.13
N ARG A 159 -7.08 -18.60 13.30
CA ARG A 159 -7.06 -17.18 13.71
C ARG A 159 -8.32 -16.73 14.44
N ALA A 160 -9.44 -17.44 14.29
CA ALA A 160 -10.70 -17.12 14.96
C ALA A 160 -10.86 -17.88 16.28
N SER A 161 -11.33 -17.18 17.32
CA SER A 161 -11.74 -17.82 18.57
C SER A 161 -12.90 -17.05 19.21
N ALA A 162 -13.82 -17.75 19.83
CA ALA A 162 -14.85 -17.15 20.66
C ALA A 162 -14.28 -16.79 22.03
N VAL A 163 -14.61 -15.59 22.53
CA VAL A 163 -14.06 -15.09 23.80
C VAL A 163 -15.12 -14.57 24.75
N TYR A 164 -16.31 -14.23 24.26
CA TYR A 164 -17.43 -13.80 25.08
C TYR A 164 -18.77 -14.13 24.42
N ASP A 165 -19.77 -14.45 25.22
CA ASP A 165 -21.15 -14.67 24.80
C ASP A 165 -22.12 -14.12 25.86
N ALA A 166 -22.87 -13.07 25.50
CA ALA A 166 -23.83 -12.42 26.39
C ALA A 166 -25.02 -13.32 26.78
N PHE A 167 -25.20 -14.44 26.08
CA PHE A 167 -26.25 -15.43 26.32
C PHE A 167 -25.73 -16.66 27.07
N GLY A 168 -24.46 -16.65 27.52
CA GLY A 168 -23.84 -17.73 28.28
C GLY A 168 -23.46 -18.96 27.43
N GLY A 169 -23.45 -18.81 26.11
CA GLY A 169 -23.07 -19.86 25.17
C GLY A 169 -21.56 -19.92 24.88
N ASN A 170 -21.22 -20.57 23.77
CA ASN A 170 -19.83 -20.75 23.30
C ASN A 170 -19.40 -19.70 22.26
N GLY A 171 -20.20 -18.63 22.05
CA GLY A 171 -19.92 -17.54 21.11
C GLY A 171 -19.92 -17.94 19.63
N GLN A 172 -20.39 -19.16 19.29
CA GLN A 172 -20.57 -19.57 17.90
C GLN A 172 -21.71 -18.78 17.25
N ASP A 173 -21.54 -18.51 15.97
CA ASP A 173 -22.53 -17.83 15.18
C ASP A 173 -23.67 -18.78 14.80
N CYS A 174 -24.90 -18.34 15.01
CA CYS A 174 -26.12 -19.04 14.58
C CYS A 174 -26.98 -18.22 13.61
N ASN A 175 -26.52 -17.01 13.24
CA ASN A 175 -27.20 -16.12 12.30
C ASN A 175 -26.44 -16.04 10.97
N GLY A 176 -25.11 -15.92 11.04
CA GLY A 176 -24.21 -15.78 9.90
C GLY A 176 -23.66 -14.36 9.70
N HIS A 177 -24.32 -13.34 10.27
CA HIS A 177 -23.90 -11.94 10.12
C HIS A 177 -22.48 -11.70 10.68
N GLY A 178 -22.20 -12.18 11.89
CA GLY A 178 -20.92 -11.96 12.55
C GLY A 178 -19.77 -12.69 11.86
N THR A 179 -20.03 -13.89 11.34
CA THR A 179 -19.09 -14.62 10.48
C THR A 179 -18.79 -13.85 9.19
N HIS A 180 -19.81 -13.26 8.55
CA HIS A 180 -19.62 -12.44 7.35
C HIS A 180 -18.80 -11.16 7.63
N VAL A 181 -19.09 -10.47 8.74
CA VAL A 181 -18.34 -9.30 9.20
C VAL A 181 -16.88 -9.68 9.48
N ALA A 182 -16.64 -10.77 10.22
CA ALA A 182 -15.30 -11.30 10.47
C ALA A 182 -14.57 -11.69 9.17
N GLY A 183 -15.31 -12.20 8.19
CA GLY A 183 -14.84 -12.47 6.83
C GLY A 183 -14.28 -11.24 6.13
N THR A 184 -15.05 -10.15 6.12
CA THR A 184 -14.63 -8.85 5.55
C THR A 184 -13.36 -8.33 6.24
N VAL A 185 -13.27 -8.47 7.56
CA VAL A 185 -12.09 -8.02 8.32
C VAL A 185 -10.87 -8.88 8.02
N GLY A 186 -10.99 -10.21 8.06
CA GLY A 186 -9.82 -11.08 8.19
C GLY A 186 -9.89 -12.45 7.52
N ALA A 187 -10.83 -12.72 6.59
CA ALA A 187 -10.74 -13.94 5.78
C ALA A 187 -9.44 -14.00 4.96
N ALA A 188 -8.89 -15.19 4.75
CA ALA A 188 -7.66 -15.38 3.98
C ALA A 188 -7.79 -14.82 2.55
N THR A 189 -8.88 -15.12 1.86
CA THR A 189 -9.10 -14.73 0.46
C THR A 189 -9.74 -13.35 0.34
N TYR A 190 -10.72 -13.04 1.19
CA TYR A 190 -11.59 -11.86 1.03
C TYR A 190 -11.37 -10.76 2.07
N GLY A 191 -10.59 -11.03 3.11
CA GLY A 191 -10.35 -10.08 4.19
C GLY A 191 -9.36 -8.99 3.80
N VAL A 192 -9.55 -7.82 4.42
CA VAL A 192 -8.63 -6.67 4.35
C VAL A 192 -7.34 -6.99 5.12
N ALA A 193 -7.46 -7.46 6.37
CA ALA A 193 -6.33 -7.78 7.25
C ALA A 193 -6.15 -9.31 7.35
N LYS A 194 -5.58 -9.91 6.31
CA LYS A 194 -5.53 -11.37 6.10
C LYS A 194 -4.81 -12.18 7.18
N ASN A 195 -4.02 -11.55 8.05
CA ASN A 195 -3.28 -12.18 9.14
C ASN A 195 -3.68 -11.64 10.53
N VAL A 196 -4.84 -10.98 10.64
CA VAL A 196 -5.41 -10.54 11.92
C VAL A 196 -5.97 -11.74 12.69
N TYR A 197 -5.93 -11.68 14.03
CA TYR A 197 -6.68 -12.58 14.89
C TYR A 197 -8.12 -12.09 15.06
N LEU A 198 -9.09 -12.97 14.82
CA LEU A 198 -10.51 -12.67 14.97
C LEU A 198 -10.99 -13.18 16.34
N ARG A 199 -11.70 -12.32 17.09
CA ARG A 199 -12.19 -12.62 18.44
C ARG A 199 -13.69 -12.39 18.49
N ALA A 200 -14.48 -13.46 18.63
CA ALA A 200 -15.93 -13.36 18.66
C ALA A 200 -16.41 -12.88 20.04
N VAL A 201 -17.19 -11.80 20.04
CA VAL A 201 -17.88 -11.25 21.21
C VAL A 201 -19.37 -11.26 20.85
N ARG A 202 -20.05 -12.35 21.20
CA ARG A 202 -21.44 -12.54 20.83
C ARG A 202 -22.36 -11.73 21.74
N VAL A 203 -23.07 -10.77 21.17
CA VAL A 203 -24.02 -9.87 21.84
C VAL A 203 -25.38 -9.80 21.15
N LEU A 204 -25.49 -10.40 19.96
CA LEU A 204 -26.73 -10.57 19.21
C LEU A 204 -27.12 -12.05 19.13
N ASP A 205 -28.42 -12.34 19.17
CA ASP A 205 -29.00 -13.67 19.12
C ASP A 205 -29.06 -14.23 17.68
N CYS A 206 -29.68 -15.41 17.51
CA CYS A 206 -29.77 -16.06 16.20
C CYS A 206 -30.67 -15.32 15.18
N ASN A 207 -31.49 -14.37 15.64
CA ASN A 207 -32.27 -13.48 14.78
C ASN A 207 -31.55 -12.14 14.52
N GLY A 208 -30.31 -11.99 14.98
CA GLY A 208 -29.56 -10.74 14.86
C GLY A 208 -29.99 -9.65 15.84
N SER A 209 -30.74 -10.00 16.89
CA SER A 209 -31.27 -9.05 17.87
C SER A 209 -30.51 -9.12 19.19
N GLY A 210 -30.36 -7.99 19.88
CA GLY A 210 -29.72 -7.95 21.19
C GLY A 210 -30.11 -6.70 21.97
N SER A 211 -29.84 -6.69 23.27
CA SER A 211 -30.11 -5.55 24.13
C SER A 211 -28.88 -4.65 24.24
N ASN A 212 -29.09 -3.35 24.49
CA ASN A 212 -28.00 -2.45 24.85
C ASN A 212 -27.22 -2.96 26.07
N SER A 213 -27.87 -3.61 27.04
CA SER A 213 -27.18 -4.21 28.19
C SER A 213 -26.24 -5.35 27.80
N GLY A 214 -26.64 -6.22 26.86
CA GLY A 214 -25.78 -7.30 26.37
C GLY A 214 -24.59 -6.78 25.57
N VAL A 215 -24.82 -5.75 24.74
CA VAL A 215 -23.75 -5.07 23.99
C VAL A 215 -22.77 -4.36 24.95
N ILE A 216 -23.26 -3.63 25.95
CA ILE A 216 -22.41 -2.98 26.98
C ILE A 216 -21.60 -4.03 27.75
N ALA A 217 -22.20 -5.17 28.12
CA ALA A 217 -21.49 -6.24 28.81
C ALA A 217 -20.36 -6.83 27.94
N GLY A 218 -20.60 -6.98 26.63
CA GLY A 218 -19.54 -7.36 25.69
C GLY A 218 -18.42 -6.32 25.58
N LEU A 219 -18.76 -5.02 25.52
CA LEU A 219 -17.79 -3.93 25.50
C LEU A 219 -16.95 -3.88 26.79
N ASP A 220 -17.58 -4.03 27.94
CA ASP A 220 -16.92 -4.08 29.25
C ASP A 220 -15.94 -5.27 29.33
N TRP A 221 -16.38 -6.44 28.85
CA TRP A 221 -15.50 -7.61 28.74
C TRP A 221 -14.30 -7.33 27.85
N VAL A 222 -14.50 -6.75 26.66
CA VAL A 222 -13.40 -6.39 25.73
C VAL A 222 -12.45 -5.41 26.39
N ARG A 223 -12.96 -4.35 27.02
CA ARG A 223 -12.13 -3.32 27.67
C ARG A 223 -11.22 -3.92 28.75
N THR A 224 -11.72 -4.91 29.49
CA THR A 224 -10.99 -5.56 30.59
C THR A 224 -10.01 -6.62 30.09
N ASN A 225 -10.36 -7.37 29.04
CA ASN A 225 -9.64 -8.58 28.63
C ASN A 225 -8.85 -8.43 27.32
N ALA A 226 -8.98 -7.30 26.61
CA ALA A 226 -8.38 -7.16 25.30
C ALA A 226 -6.84 -7.22 25.35
N ILE A 227 -6.29 -8.21 24.66
CA ILE A 227 -4.85 -8.24 24.35
C ILE A 227 -4.56 -7.24 23.22
N LYS A 228 -3.71 -6.26 23.51
CA LYS A 228 -3.28 -5.23 22.55
C LYS A 228 -2.12 -5.72 21.66
N PRO A 229 -1.94 -5.19 20.44
CA PRO A 229 -2.78 -4.19 19.76
C PRO A 229 -4.15 -4.77 19.35
N ALA A 230 -5.20 -3.94 19.48
CA ALA A 230 -6.58 -4.39 19.30
C ALA A 230 -7.46 -3.32 18.62
N VAL A 231 -8.47 -3.79 17.90
CA VAL A 231 -9.58 -2.99 17.37
C VAL A 231 -10.89 -3.66 17.76
N ALA A 232 -11.92 -2.86 18.05
CA ALA A 232 -13.27 -3.34 18.26
C ALA A 232 -14.13 -2.93 17.05
N ASN A 233 -14.86 -3.89 16.49
CA ASN A 233 -15.78 -3.66 15.38
C ASN A 233 -17.20 -4.01 15.83
N MET A 234 -18.10 -3.03 15.74
CA MET A 234 -19.53 -3.17 16.05
C MET A 234 -20.33 -2.90 14.79
N SER A 235 -20.69 -3.96 14.06
CA SER A 235 -21.54 -3.87 12.86
C SER A 235 -23.02 -3.98 13.24
N LEU A 236 -23.42 -3.21 14.24
CA LEU A 236 -24.76 -3.20 14.81
C LEU A 236 -25.18 -1.76 15.12
N GLY A 237 -26.47 -1.55 15.34
CA GLY A 237 -27.00 -0.21 15.62
C GLY A 237 -28.35 -0.27 16.31
N GLY A 238 -28.71 0.86 16.93
CA GLY A 238 -29.98 1.05 17.61
C GLY A 238 -30.27 2.53 17.80
N SER A 239 -31.41 2.85 18.40
CA SER A 239 -31.72 4.22 18.81
C SER A 239 -30.70 4.72 19.85
N TYR A 240 -30.57 6.05 19.96
CA TYR A 240 -29.68 6.67 20.94
C TYR A 240 -29.88 6.11 22.35
N SER A 241 -28.77 5.83 23.03
CA SER A 241 -28.74 5.46 24.44
C SER A 241 -27.55 6.13 25.10
N SER A 242 -27.80 7.00 26.08
CA SER A 242 -26.73 7.69 26.82
C SER A 242 -25.76 6.71 27.47
N THR A 243 -26.28 5.60 28.02
CA THR A 243 -25.45 4.56 28.65
C THR A 243 -24.57 3.84 27.62
N MET A 244 -25.10 3.51 26.44
CA MET A 244 -24.32 2.91 25.36
C MET A 244 -23.22 3.84 24.87
N ASN A 245 -23.56 5.11 24.63
CA ASN A 245 -22.61 6.12 24.14
C ASN A 245 -21.50 6.45 25.15
N THR A 246 -21.70 6.14 26.44
CA THR A 246 -20.70 6.35 27.49
C THR A 246 -19.74 5.16 27.64
N ALA A 247 -20.19 3.95 27.28
CA ALA A 247 -19.43 2.70 27.43
C ALA A 247 -18.24 2.64 26.45
#